data_AF-A0A257SFS4-F1
#
_entry.id   AF-A0A257SFS4-F1
#
_cell.length_a   1.000
_cell.length_b   1.000
_cell.length_c   1.000
_cell.angle_alpha   90.00
_cell.angle_beta   90.00
_cell.angle_gamma   90.00
#
_symmetry.space_group_name_H-M   'P 1'
#
loop_
_entity.id
_entity.type
_entity.pdbx_description
1 polymer ?
#
loop_
_entity_poly.entity_id
_entity_poly.type
_entity_poly.pdbx_seq_one_letter_code
_entity_poly.pdbx_strand_id
1 'polypeptide(L)'
;MSKQKLELTWIGKDKRPRLEPRILLEDPARLYHAAQRVTEHDLFDNRLIFGDNLLALKALEAEFSGKVKCVFIDPPYNTGSAFTHYDDGLEHSIWLGLMRDRLEIIRRLLHPTDGSLWASID
;
A
#
# COMPACT_ATOMS: atom_id res chain seq x y z
N MET A 1 8.25 -5.87 38.21
CA MET A 1 7.28 -6.72 37.49
C MET A 1 7.54 -6.61 36.00
N SER A 2 7.85 -7.72 35.33
CA SER A 2 7.90 -7.78 33.87
C SER A 2 6.50 -7.49 33.32
N LYS A 3 6.34 -6.41 32.54
CA LYS A 3 5.04 -6.09 31.92
C LYS A 3 4.65 -7.22 30.98
N GLN A 4 3.45 -7.75 31.17
CA GLN A 4 2.87 -8.75 30.28
C GLN A 4 2.69 -8.11 28.89
N LYS A 5 3.34 -8.69 27.87
CA LYS A 5 3.24 -8.21 26.48
C LYS A 5 2.08 -8.95 25.82
N LEU A 6 1.01 -8.23 25.50
CA LEU A 6 -0.06 -8.74 24.65
C LEU A 6 0.38 -8.65 23.19
N GLU A 7 0.27 -9.74 22.46
CA GLU A 7 0.70 -9.82 21.07
C GLU A 7 -0.21 -10.76 20.27
N LEU A 8 -0.73 -10.27 19.15
CA LEU A 8 -1.40 -11.11 18.14
C LEU A 8 -0.34 -11.93 17.40
N THR A 9 -0.49 -13.25 17.34
CA THR A 9 0.44 -14.16 16.64
C THR A 9 -0.30 -14.94 15.56
N TRP A 10 0.40 -15.31 14.48
CA TRP A 10 -0.13 -16.16 13.42
C TRP A 10 1.01 -16.91 12.72
N ILE A 11 0.68 -18.00 12.02
CA ILE A 11 1.65 -18.79 11.27
C ILE A 11 2.30 -17.91 10.21
N GLY A 12 3.63 -17.86 10.19
CA GLY A 12 4.37 -17.04 9.22
C GLY A 12 4.44 -15.55 9.57
N LYS A 13 4.04 -15.15 10.79
CA LYS A 13 4.16 -13.75 11.26
C LYS A 13 5.57 -13.18 11.09
N ASP A 14 6.61 -13.98 11.26
CA ASP A 14 8.01 -13.52 11.19
C ASP A 14 8.67 -13.80 9.83
N LYS A 15 7.96 -14.44 8.90
CA LYS A 15 8.44 -14.65 7.54
C LYS A 15 8.29 -13.34 6.76
N ARG A 16 9.40 -12.62 6.61
CA ARG A 16 9.46 -11.37 5.83
C ARG A 16 9.92 -11.67 4.39
N PRO A 17 9.16 -11.26 3.36
CA PRO A 17 9.62 -11.39 1.98
C PRO A 17 10.84 -10.49 1.76
N ARG A 18 11.84 -11.00 1.03
CA ARG A 18 12.94 -10.18 0.51
C ARG A 18 12.45 -9.50 -0.76
N LEU A 19 12.09 -8.23 -0.65
CA LEU A 19 11.60 -7.43 -1.77
C LEU A 19 12.74 -6.62 -2.37
N GLU A 20 13.05 -6.89 -3.62
CA GLU A 20 13.97 -6.06 -4.41
C GLU A 20 13.19 -4.86 -4.99
N PRO A 21 13.71 -3.63 -4.86
CA PRO A 21 13.10 -2.45 -5.48
C PRO A 21 12.93 -2.65 -6.99
N ARG A 22 11.74 -2.37 -7.50
CA ARG A 22 11.47 -2.35 -8.94
C ARG A 22 11.64 -0.92 -9.46
N ILE A 23 12.16 -0.80 -10.68
CA ILE A 23 12.17 0.46 -11.41
C ILE A 23 10.76 0.66 -11.98
N LEU A 24 10.15 1.81 -11.71
CA LEU A 24 8.90 2.18 -12.35
C LEU A 24 9.20 2.52 -13.82
N LEU A 25 8.59 1.77 -14.73
CA LEU A 25 8.69 2.01 -16.17
C LEU A 25 7.48 2.82 -16.60
N GLU A 26 7.72 3.96 -17.20
CA GLU A 26 6.68 4.81 -17.78
C GLU A 26 6.25 4.23 -19.13
N ASP A 27 4.93 4.21 -19.38
CA ASP A 27 4.35 3.90 -20.68
C ASP A 27 3.87 5.20 -21.32
N PRO A 28 4.62 5.77 -22.29
CA PRO A 28 4.25 7.03 -22.92
C PRO A 28 2.88 7.01 -23.59
N ALA A 29 2.39 5.83 -24.01
CA ALA A 29 1.09 5.69 -24.65
C ALA A 29 -0.09 5.82 -23.65
N ARG A 30 0.18 5.77 -22.35
CA ARG A 30 -0.82 5.87 -21.26
C ARG A 30 -0.69 7.18 -20.46
N LEU A 31 0.07 8.14 -20.98
CA LEU A 31 0.16 9.46 -20.38
C LEU A 31 -1.07 10.29 -20.73
N TYR A 32 -1.92 10.49 -19.73
CA TYR A 32 -3.08 11.37 -19.81
C TYR A 32 -2.74 12.68 -19.08
N HIS A 33 -2.03 13.58 -19.76
CA HIS A 33 -1.97 14.97 -19.30
C HIS A 33 -3.28 15.67 -19.64
N ALA A 34 -3.75 16.57 -18.79
CA ALA A 34 -4.91 17.38 -19.17
C ALA A 34 -4.55 18.20 -20.42
N ALA A 35 -5.50 18.29 -21.35
CA ALA A 35 -5.31 18.99 -22.62
C ALA A 35 -5.01 20.49 -22.45
N GLN A 36 -5.35 21.06 -21.30
CA GLN A 36 -5.09 22.44 -20.96
C GLN A 36 -4.66 22.57 -19.49
N ARG A 37 -3.67 23.44 -19.27
CA ARG A 37 -3.45 24.04 -17.96
C ARG A 37 -4.45 25.19 -17.82
N VAL A 38 -5.32 25.11 -16.82
CA VAL A 38 -6.25 26.17 -16.45
C VAL A 38 -5.53 27.26 -15.68
N THR A 39 -4.53 26.89 -14.87
CA THR A 39 -3.65 27.83 -14.16
C THR A 39 -2.17 27.46 -14.31
N GLU A 40 -1.29 28.43 -14.09
CA GLU A 40 0.17 28.23 -14.03
C GLU A 40 0.62 27.40 -12.81
N HIS A 41 -0.27 27.17 -11.84
CA HIS A 41 -0.05 26.35 -10.65
C HIS A 41 -0.64 24.94 -10.75
N ASP A 42 -1.24 24.57 -11.88
CA ASP A 42 -1.80 23.24 -12.05
C ASP A 42 -0.69 22.17 -11.96
N LEU A 43 -0.84 21.26 -11.01
CA LEU A 43 0.06 20.13 -10.79
C LEU A 43 -0.36 18.95 -11.67
N PHE A 44 0.56 18.49 -12.53
CA PHE A 44 0.33 17.35 -13.44
C PHE A 44 1.12 16.11 -13.04
N ASP A 45 1.46 16.01 -11.75
CA ASP A 45 2.46 15.07 -11.24
C ASP A 45 1.81 13.78 -10.69
N ASN A 46 0.53 13.57 -11.02
CA ASN A 46 -0.22 12.40 -10.62
C ASN A 46 0.32 11.15 -11.32
N ARG A 47 0.49 10.05 -10.58
CA ARG A 47 0.99 8.78 -11.11
C ARG A 47 -0.05 7.70 -10.94
N LEU A 48 -0.33 6.97 -12.02
CA LEU A 48 -1.07 5.71 -12.00
C LEU A 48 -0.09 4.57 -12.22
N ILE A 49 0.01 3.65 -11.26
CA ILE A 49 0.94 2.52 -11.30
C ILE A 49 0.14 1.23 -11.47
N PHE A 50 0.42 0.49 -12.52
CA PHE A 50 -0.17 -0.82 -12.77
C PHE A 50 0.79 -1.94 -12.33
N GLY A 51 0.33 -2.83 -11.45
CA GLY A 51 1.09 -3.98 -10.99
C GLY A 51 0.67 -4.45 -9.60
N ASP A 52 1.41 -5.42 -9.05
CA ASP A 52 1.25 -5.80 -7.65
C ASP A 52 1.64 -4.63 -6.73
N ASN A 53 0.71 -4.27 -5.84
CA ASN A 53 0.87 -3.10 -4.99
C ASN A 53 2.02 -3.23 -3.97
N LEU A 54 2.43 -4.43 -3.56
CA LEU A 54 3.57 -4.60 -2.65
C LEU A 54 4.88 -4.19 -3.34
N LEU A 55 5.05 -4.58 -4.61
CA LEU A 55 6.20 -4.17 -5.42
C LEU A 55 6.14 -2.68 -5.80
N ALA A 56 4.95 -2.16 -6.12
CA ALA A 56 4.76 -0.73 -6.40
C ALA A 56 5.11 0.13 -5.17
N LEU A 57 4.59 -0.22 -3.99
CA LEU A 57 4.92 0.43 -2.72
C LEU A 57 6.42 0.37 -2.45
N LYS A 58 7.07 -0.78 -2.69
CA LYS A 58 8.52 -0.93 -2.52
C LYS A 58 9.32 0.00 -3.43
N ALA A 59 8.88 0.16 -4.68
CA ALA A 59 9.51 1.09 -5.63
C ALA A 59 9.37 2.55 -5.19
N LEU A 60 8.21 2.93 -4.64
CA LEU A 60 7.94 4.29 -4.18
C LEU A 60 8.81 4.72 -2.98
N GLU A 61 9.35 3.78 -2.19
CA GLU A 61 10.17 4.12 -1.03
C GLU A 61 11.39 4.99 -1.37
N ALA A 62 11.99 4.80 -2.55
CA ALA A 62 13.18 5.53 -2.97
C ALA A 62 12.92 7.05 -3.05
N GLU A 63 11.71 7.45 -3.44
CA GLU A 63 11.35 8.85 -3.69
C GLU A 63 10.43 9.43 -2.62
N PHE A 64 9.51 8.63 -2.07
CA PHE A 64 8.38 9.11 -1.26
C PHE A 64 8.45 8.76 0.23
N SER A 65 9.55 8.16 0.70
CA SER A 65 9.72 7.90 2.15
C SER A 65 9.56 9.19 2.97
N GLY A 66 8.64 9.17 3.94
CA GLY A 66 8.33 10.31 4.79
C GLY A 66 7.61 11.48 4.10
N LYS A 67 7.11 11.32 2.85
CA LYS A 67 6.52 12.42 2.08
C LYS A 67 5.02 12.30 1.87
N VAL A 68 4.42 11.14 2.15
CA VAL A 68 2.99 10.90 1.90
C VAL A 68 2.17 11.41 3.07
N LYS A 69 1.29 12.38 2.81
CA LYS A 69 0.43 12.98 3.84
C LYS A 69 -0.79 12.11 4.18
N CYS A 70 -1.37 11.45 3.18
CA CYS A 70 -2.58 10.66 3.36
C CYS A 70 -2.49 9.40 2.49
N VAL A 71 -2.84 8.27 3.07
CA VAL A 71 -3.07 7.01 2.36
C VAL A 71 -4.49 6.56 2.67
N PHE A 72 -5.24 6.23 1.62
CA PHE A 72 -6.53 5.57 1.71
C PHE A 72 -6.45 4.20 1.05
N ILE A 73 -6.88 3.16 1.74
CA ILE A 73 -6.94 1.80 1.20
C ILE A 73 -8.31 1.18 1.45
N ASP A 74 -8.73 0.38 0.48
CA ASP A 74 -9.93 -0.46 0.55
C ASP A 74 -9.52 -1.90 0.19
N PRO A 75 -8.89 -2.62 1.14
CA PRO A 75 -8.40 -3.98 0.89
C PRO A 75 -9.57 -4.99 0.81
N PRO A 76 -9.36 -6.20 0.28
CA PRO A 76 -10.30 -7.31 0.44
C PRO A 76 -10.67 -7.48 1.92
N TYR A 77 -11.97 -7.53 2.24
CA TYR A 77 -12.47 -7.53 3.62
C TYR A 77 -12.34 -8.89 4.32
N ASN A 78 -12.14 -9.95 3.55
CA ASN A 78 -12.05 -11.33 4.03
C ASN A 78 -13.33 -11.82 4.71
N THR A 79 -14.50 -11.50 4.12
CA THR A 79 -15.83 -11.81 4.68
C THR A 79 -16.25 -13.26 4.44
N GLY A 80 -15.54 -14.00 3.59
CA GLY A 80 -15.91 -15.33 3.12
C GLY A 80 -16.92 -15.30 1.96
N SER A 81 -17.20 -14.12 1.41
CA SER A 81 -18.13 -13.97 0.28
C SER A 81 -17.50 -14.40 -1.04
N ALA A 82 -18.32 -14.89 -1.97
CA ALA A 82 -17.84 -15.24 -3.30
C ALA A 82 -17.79 -13.98 -4.20
N PHE A 83 -16.60 -13.42 -4.41
CA PHE A 83 -16.38 -12.36 -5.41
C PHE A 83 -15.74 -12.92 -6.68
N THR A 84 -16.00 -12.29 -7.81
CA THR A 84 -15.45 -12.69 -9.13
C THR A 84 -14.01 -12.24 -9.36
N HIS A 85 -13.51 -11.29 -8.57
CA HIS A 85 -12.28 -10.57 -8.87
C HIS A 85 -11.14 -10.80 -7.88
N TYR A 86 -11.44 -11.38 -6.71
CA TYR A 86 -10.44 -11.73 -5.69
C TYR A 86 -11.00 -12.81 -4.75
N ASP A 87 -10.10 -13.53 -4.08
CA ASP A 87 -10.44 -14.50 -3.04
C ASP A 87 -10.68 -13.77 -1.71
N ASP A 88 -11.91 -13.79 -1.25
CA ASP A 88 -12.37 -13.13 -0.02
C ASP A 88 -12.58 -14.13 1.14
N GLY A 89 -12.10 -15.36 0.99
CA GLY A 89 -12.16 -16.42 2.00
C GLY A 89 -10.79 -16.89 2.48
N LEU A 90 -9.79 -16.00 2.49
CA LEU A 90 -8.44 -16.37 2.90
C LEU A 90 -8.40 -16.70 4.40
N GLU A 91 -7.54 -17.67 4.76
CA GLU A 91 -7.20 -17.87 6.16
C GLU A 91 -6.64 -16.58 6.76
N HIS A 92 -7.06 -16.22 7.98
CA HIS A 92 -6.62 -14.98 8.64
C HIS A 92 -5.10 -14.86 8.71
N SER A 93 -4.36 -15.97 8.85
CA SER A 93 -2.89 -15.98 8.87
C SER A 93 -2.30 -15.43 7.56
N ILE A 94 -2.91 -15.76 6.43
CA ILE A 94 -2.52 -15.33 5.09
C ILE A 94 -2.91 -13.87 4.90
N TRP A 95 -4.16 -13.51 5.20
CA TRP A 95 -4.64 -12.12 5.07
C TRP A 95 -3.82 -11.15 5.93
N LEU A 96 -3.53 -11.52 7.19
CA LEU A 96 -2.67 -10.73 8.08
C LEU A 96 -1.24 -10.60 7.53
N GLY A 97 -0.70 -11.66 6.91
CA GLY A 97 0.59 -11.59 6.23
C GLY A 97 0.59 -10.60 5.06
N LEU A 98 -0.42 -10.68 4.19
CA LEU A 98 -0.59 -9.80 3.04
C LEU A 98 -0.71 -8.33 3.45
N MET A 99 -1.52 -8.05 4.48
CA MET A 99 -1.73 -6.70 4.99
C MET A 99 -0.50 -6.16 5.71
N ARG A 100 0.11 -6.95 6.61
CA ARG A 100 1.32 -6.54 7.35
C ARG A 100 2.41 -6.02 6.41
N ASP A 101 2.75 -6.77 5.36
CA ASP A 101 3.88 -6.42 4.49
C ASP A 101 3.64 -5.08 3.76
N ARG A 102 2.39 -4.79 3.39
CA ARG A 102 1.98 -3.52 2.75
C ARG A 102 1.97 -2.37 3.74
N LEU A 103 1.38 -2.60 4.92
CA LEU A 103 1.26 -1.60 5.98
C LEU A 103 2.64 -1.18 6.52
N GLU A 104 3.61 -2.10 6.60
CA GLU A 104 4.99 -1.78 6.98
C GLU A 104 5.66 -0.81 5.98
N ILE A 105 5.43 -0.97 4.68
CA ILE A 105 5.94 -0.03 3.66
C ILE A 105 5.18 1.29 3.71
N ILE A 106 3.84 1.25 3.76
CA ILE A 106 3.00 2.46 3.86
C ILE A 106 3.45 3.32 5.04
N ARG A 107 3.74 2.71 6.19
CA ARG A 107 4.24 3.42 7.38
C ARG A 107 5.54 4.18 7.14
N ARG A 108 6.42 3.68 6.26
CA ARG A 108 7.68 4.34 5.88
C ARG A 108 7.46 5.47 4.87
N LEU A 109 6.44 5.34 4.01
CA LEU A 109 6.04 6.38 3.07
C LEU A 109 5.36 7.57 3.76
N LEU A 110 4.58 7.31 4.82
CA LEU A 110 3.86 8.36 5.55
C LEU A 110 4.79 9.39 6.17
N HIS A 111 4.37 10.66 6.09
CA HIS A 111 5.04 11.74 6.80
C HIS A 111 5.06 11.46 8.32
N PRO A 112 6.20 11.64 9.00
CA PRO A 112 6.40 11.11 10.35
C PRO A 112 5.53 11.76 11.44
N THR A 113 5.02 12.97 11.21
CA THR A 113 4.28 13.74 12.23
C THR A 113 2.81 13.99 11.89
N ASP A 114 2.46 14.15 10.61
CA ASP A 114 1.10 14.50 10.16
C ASP A 114 0.56 13.55 9.07
N GLY A 115 1.26 12.45 8.81
CA GLY A 115 0.80 11.40 7.91
C GLY A 115 -0.38 10.62 8.51
N SER A 116 -1.39 10.32 7.69
CA SER A 116 -2.55 9.53 8.08
C SER A 116 -2.79 8.34 7.15
N LEU A 117 -3.21 7.21 7.72
CA LEU A 117 -3.69 6.04 6.99
C LEU A 117 -5.17 5.82 7.34
N TRP A 118 -5.99 5.70 6.32
CA TRP A 118 -7.40 5.36 6.40
C TRP A 118 -7.60 4.04 5.67
N ALA A 119 -8.22 3.08 6.35
CA ALA A 119 -8.52 1.77 5.80
C ALA A 119 -9.99 1.44 6.03
N SER A 120 -10.69 1.07 4.97
CA SER A 120 -12.03 0.48 5.07
C SER A 120 -11.93 -0.99 5.45
N ILE A 121 -12.81 -1.44 6.34
CA ILE A 121 -12.98 -2.85 6.72
C ILE A 121 -14.38 -3.06 7.32
N ASP A 122 -14.90 -4.28 7.24
CA ASP A 122 -16.18 -4.75 7.86
C ASP A 122 -15.91 -5.49 9.19
#